data_AF-A0AAV2A965-F1
#
_entry.id   AF-A0AAV2A965-F1
#
_cell.length_a   1.000
_cell.length_b   1.000
_cell.length_c   1.000
_cell.angle_alpha   90.00
_cell.angle_beta   90.00
_cell.angle_gamma   90.00
#
_symmetry.space_group_name_H-M   'P 1'
#
loop_
_entity.id
_entity.type
_entity.pdbx_description
1 polymer ?
#
loop_
_entity_poly.entity_id
_entity_poly.type
_entity_poly.pdbx_seq_one_letter_code
_entity_poly.pdbx_strand_id
1 'polypeptide(L)'
;MKHGLVRLDNVWGVGGGMRPVKYLINQMHLLLKEYLCSGDSVEACRCIQELEVPHFHHELVYEALIMVIEDIRESSMDLMCSLFKVLASSVIVTPDQMTRGTQTICF
;
A
#
# COMPACT_ATOMS: atom_id res chain seq x y z
N MET A 1 14.08 14.98 -12.75
CA MET A 1 12.81 15.03 -13.49
C MET A 1 11.73 14.60 -12.52
N LYS A 2 10.82 15.51 -12.15
CA LYS A 2 9.78 15.26 -11.15
C LYS A 2 8.68 14.43 -11.82
N HIS A 3 8.55 13.16 -11.45
CA HIS A 3 7.52 12.27 -11.99
C HIS A 3 6.15 12.71 -11.47
N GLY A 4 5.48 13.58 -12.21
CA GLY A 4 4.05 13.84 -12.08
C GLY A 4 3.24 12.69 -12.69
N LEU A 5 3.48 11.46 -12.24
CA LEU A 5 2.72 10.30 -12.67
C LEU A 5 1.45 10.16 -11.83
N VAL A 6 0.34 9.93 -12.54
CA VAL A 6 -0.95 9.43 -12.03
C VAL A 6 -1.88 10.47 -11.39
N ARG A 7 -2.27 11.49 -12.17
CA ARG A 7 -3.50 12.26 -11.90
C ARG A 7 -4.42 12.36 -13.13
N LEU A 8 -4.55 11.28 -13.91
CA LEU A 8 -5.32 11.31 -15.16
C LEU A 8 -6.61 10.48 -15.23
N ASP A 9 -7.15 10.00 -14.11
CA ASP A 9 -8.45 9.27 -14.13
C ASP A 9 -9.57 9.85 -13.25
N ASN A 10 -9.47 11.12 -12.82
CA ASN A 10 -10.51 11.76 -12.00
C ASN A 10 -11.23 12.91 -12.72
N VAL A 11 -11.69 12.71 -13.95
CA VAL A 11 -12.58 13.70 -14.60
C VAL A 11 -14.00 13.66 -14.01
N TRP A 12 -14.40 12.56 -13.33
CA TRP A 12 -15.77 12.38 -12.80
C TRP A 12 -15.85 11.90 -11.32
N GLY A 13 -14.82 12.08 -10.50
CA GLY A 13 -14.96 12.00 -9.05
C GLY A 13 -15.39 10.65 -8.46
N VAL A 14 -15.02 9.52 -9.08
CA VAL A 14 -15.31 8.19 -8.51
C VAL A 14 -14.25 7.85 -7.44
N GLY A 15 -14.40 8.45 -6.26
CA GLY A 15 -13.66 8.11 -5.05
C GLY A 15 -14.16 6.81 -4.40
N GLY A 16 -13.28 6.10 -3.68
CA GLY A 16 -13.63 4.95 -2.85
C GLY A 16 -14.04 3.65 -3.57
N GLY A 17 -14.88 2.85 -2.90
CA GLY A 17 -15.16 1.43 -3.19
C GLY A 17 -15.90 1.10 -4.49
N MET A 18 -16.23 2.08 -5.34
CA MET A 18 -16.77 1.84 -6.69
C MET A 18 -15.67 1.59 -7.74
N ARG A 19 -14.40 1.78 -7.38
CA ARG A 19 -13.26 1.49 -8.26
C ARG A 19 -13.08 -0.02 -8.46
N PRO A 20 -12.70 -0.48 -9.67
CA PRO A 20 -12.39 -1.88 -9.89
C PRO A 20 -11.26 -2.35 -8.96
N VAL A 21 -11.39 -3.55 -8.37
CA VAL A 21 -10.37 -4.13 -7.47
C VAL A 21 -8.98 -4.13 -8.11
N LYS A 22 -8.88 -4.52 -9.38
CA LYS A 22 -7.62 -4.50 -10.13
C LYS A 22 -6.99 -3.10 -10.21
N TYR A 23 -7.79 -2.05 -10.29
CA TYR A 23 -7.28 -0.68 -10.27
C TYR A 23 -6.68 -0.35 -8.90
N LEU A 24 -7.35 -0.71 -7.80
CA LEU A 24 -6.85 -0.49 -6.45
C LEU A 24 -5.53 -1.21 -6.21
N ILE A 25 -5.44 -2.50 -6.59
CA ILE A 25 -4.21 -3.29 -6.48
C ILE A 25 -3.07 -2.63 -7.28
N ASN A 26 -3.34 -2.16 -8.51
CA ASN A 26 -2.32 -1.45 -9.29
C ASN A 26 -1.83 -0.17 -8.61
N GLN A 27 -2.72 0.60 -7.96
CA GLN A 27 -2.32 1.79 -7.21
C GLN A 27 -1.50 1.42 -5.97
N MET A 28 -1.87 0.33 -5.28
CA MET A 28 -1.09 -0.20 -4.15
C MET A 28 0.31 -0.63 -4.61
N HIS A 29 0.45 -1.32 -5.74
CA HIS A 29 1.76 -1.67 -6.27
C HIS A 29 2.60 -0.45 -6.62
N LEU A 30 1.98 0.58 -7.18
CA LEU A 30 2.70 1.80 -7.56
C LEU A 30 3.25 2.51 -6.32
N LEU A 31 2.41 2.74 -5.30
CA LEU A 31 2.83 3.44 -4.09
C LEU A 31 3.85 2.62 -3.27
N LEU A 32 3.73 1.28 -3.23
CA LEU A 32 4.69 0.42 -2.54
C LEU A 32 6.06 0.43 -3.24
N LYS A 33 6.09 0.41 -4.58
CA LYS A 33 7.34 0.54 -5.34
C LYS A 33 7.98 1.90 -5.15
N GLU A 34 7.18 2.96 -5.17
CA GLU A 34 7.67 4.32 -4.90
C GLU A 34 8.25 4.43 -3.49
N TYR A 35 7.60 3.83 -2.50
CA TYR A 35 8.12 3.76 -1.15
C TYR A 35 9.45 3.00 -1.07
N LEU A 36 9.57 1.84 -1.71
CA LEU A 36 10.83 1.07 -1.73
C LEU A 36 11.97 1.83 -2.42
N CYS A 37 11.67 2.76 -3.34
CA CYS A 37 12.68 3.61 -3.97
C CYS A 37 13.02 4.88 -3.16
N SER A 38 12.06 5.44 -2.44
CA SER A 38 12.19 6.76 -1.78
C SER A 38 12.44 6.67 -0.27
N GLY A 39 11.91 5.65 0.40
CA GLY A 39 11.83 5.56 1.85
C GLY A 39 10.84 6.54 2.49
N ASP A 40 10.04 7.28 1.71
CA ASP A 40 9.14 8.31 2.22
C ASP A 40 7.84 7.70 2.78
N SER A 41 7.84 7.43 4.08
CA SER A 41 6.68 6.86 4.76
C SER A 41 5.51 7.84 4.87
N VAL A 42 5.77 9.15 4.87
CA VAL A 42 4.72 10.18 4.95
C VAL A 42 3.92 10.19 3.65
N GLU A 43 4.61 10.17 2.52
CA GLU A 43 3.98 10.09 1.21
C GLU A 43 3.22 8.78 1.01
N ALA A 44 3.82 7.65 1.42
CA ALA A 44 3.13 6.35 1.36
C ALA A 44 1.83 6.36 2.17
N CYS A 45 1.85 6.91 3.40
CA CYS A 45 0.66 7.03 4.24
C CYS A 45 -0.42 7.89 3.57
N ARG A 46 -0.03 9.05 2.99
CA ARG A 46 -0.94 9.94 2.25
C ARG A 46 -1.59 9.20 1.09
N CYS A 47 -0.80 8.53 0.25
CA CYS A 47 -1.29 7.77 -0.89
C CYS A 47 -2.27 6.66 -0.49
N ILE A 48 -2.00 5.92 0.59
CA ILE A 48 -2.90 4.88 1.10
C ILE A 48 -4.24 5.47 1.54
N GLN A 49 -4.23 6.59 2.28
CA GLN A 49 -5.46 7.25 2.72
C GLN A 49 -6.29 7.79 1.56
N GLU A 50 -5.65 8.29 0.50
CA GLU A 50 -6.31 8.79 -0.72
C GLU A 50 -6.96 7.69 -1.57
N LEU A 51 -6.69 6.41 -1.29
CA LEU A 51 -7.45 5.31 -1.88
C LEU A 51 -8.87 5.21 -1.31
N GLU A 52 -9.13 5.74 -0.11
CA GLU A 52 -10.43 5.77 0.56
C GLU A 52 -11.12 4.40 0.68
N VAL A 53 -10.33 3.34 0.91
CA VAL A 53 -10.81 1.93 1.00
C VAL A 53 -10.30 1.21 2.26
N PRO A 54 -10.64 1.67 3.47
CA PRO A 54 -10.09 1.13 4.72
C PRO A 54 -10.36 -0.37 4.94
N HIS A 55 -11.49 -0.88 4.44
CA HIS A 55 -11.83 -2.31 4.51
C HIS A 55 -11.02 -3.19 3.56
N PHE A 56 -10.26 -2.58 2.65
CA PHE A 56 -9.41 -3.25 1.66
C PHE A 56 -7.91 -3.13 2.00
N HIS A 57 -7.55 -2.60 3.17
CA HIS A 57 -6.14 -2.47 3.59
C HIS A 57 -5.46 -3.83 3.82
N HIS A 58 -6.21 -4.89 4.12
CA HIS A 58 -5.65 -6.25 4.17
C HIS A 58 -5.03 -6.69 2.83
N GLU A 59 -5.56 -6.23 1.69
CA GLU A 59 -4.96 -6.51 0.37
C GLU A 59 -3.62 -5.78 0.21
N LEU A 60 -3.54 -4.52 0.65
CA LEU A 60 -2.28 -3.77 0.67
C LEU A 60 -1.20 -4.52 1.47
N VAL A 61 -1.57 -5.07 2.63
CA VAL A 61 -0.65 -5.85 3.48
C VAL A 61 -0.19 -7.12 2.77
N TYR A 62 -1.13 -7.84 2.13
CA TYR A 62 -0.81 -9.03 1.34
C TYR A 62 0.18 -8.70 0.21
N GLU A 63 -0.15 -7.72 -0.64
CA GLU A 63 0.67 -7.33 -1.78
C GLU A 63 2.06 -6.81 -1.38
N ALA A 64 2.14 -6.07 -0.27
CA ALA A 64 3.40 -5.59 0.29
C ALA A 64 4.31 -6.74 0.77
N LEU A 65 3.73 -7.77 1.39
CA LEU A 65 4.50 -8.94 1.84
C LEU A 65 4.99 -9.78 0.67
N ILE A 66 4.13 -10.05 -0.32
CA ILE A 66 4.53 -10.76 -1.55
C ILE A 66 5.67 -10.02 -2.25
N MET A 67 5.54 -8.70 -2.43
CA MET A 67 6.57 -7.88 -3.09
C MET A 67 7.94 -8.00 -2.42
N VAL A 68 7.98 -8.02 -1.09
CA VAL A 68 9.24 -8.12 -0.33
C VAL A 68 9.81 -9.53 -0.36
N ILE A 69 8.97 -10.56 -0.27
CA ILE A 69 9.37 -11.97 -0.36
C ILE A 69 10.01 -12.24 -1.73
N GLU A 70 9.42 -11.71 -2.80
CA GLU A 70 9.94 -11.86 -4.17
C GLU A 70 11.23 -11.07 -4.41
N ASP A 71 11.41 -9.91 -3.77
CA ASP A 71 12.61 -9.07 -3.94
C ASP A 71 13.84 -9.63 -3.20
N ILE A 72 13.65 -10.40 -2.12
CA ILE A 72 14.70 -11.12 -1.34
C ILE A 72 15.75 -10.20 -0.68
N ARG A 73 15.83 -8.91 -1.04
CA ARG A 73 16.76 -7.93 -0.48
C ARG A 73 16.37 -7.54 0.94
N GLU A 74 17.31 -7.65 1.87
CA GLU A 74 17.16 -7.26 3.28
C GLU A 74 16.73 -5.79 3.43
N SER A 75 17.28 -4.89 2.61
CA SER A 75 16.89 -3.48 2.61
C SER A 75 15.40 -3.26 2.32
N SER A 76 14.81 -4.07 1.45
CA SER A 76 13.39 -3.99 1.12
C SER A 76 12.52 -4.53 2.26
N MET A 77 13.00 -5.57 2.94
CA MET A 77 12.38 -6.09 4.15
C MET A 77 12.36 -5.04 5.26
N ASP A 78 13.49 -4.37 5.51
CA ASP A 78 13.62 -3.34 6.54
C ASP A 78 12.70 -2.15 6.27
N LEU A 79 12.69 -1.67 5.03
CA LEU A 79 11.79 -0.59 4.61
C LEU A 79 10.33 -1.00 4.81
N MET A 80 9.91 -2.17 4.33
CA MET A 80 8.52 -2.58 4.48
C MET A 80 8.10 -2.78 5.93
N CYS A 81 9.00 -3.34 6.76
CA CYS A 81 8.79 -3.42 8.20
C CYS A 81 8.62 -2.03 8.83
N SER A 82 9.40 -1.04 8.38
CA SER A 82 9.28 0.35 8.82
C SER A 82 7.92 0.94 8.44
N LEU A 83 7.48 0.74 7.20
CA LEU A 83 6.16 1.18 6.74
C LEU A 83 5.03 0.56 7.56
N PHE A 84 5.04 -0.76 7.79
CA PHE A 84 4.01 -1.42 8.60
C PHE A 84 3.96 -0.89 10.04
N LYS A 85 5.11 -0.60 10.66
CA LYS A 85 5.16 0.05 11.98
C LYS A 85 4.51 1.43 11.96
N VAL A 86 4.77 2.24 10.94
CA VAL A 86 4.15 3.56 10.78
C VAL A 86 2.64 3.42 10.57
N LEU A 87 2.19 2.51 9.70
CA LEU A 87 0.77 2.28 9.42
C LEU A 87 0.00 1.79 10.65
N ALA A 88 0.61 0.93 11.47
CA ALA A 88 0.02 0.44 12.72
C ALA A 88 -0.04 1.53 13.79
N SER A 89 1.07 2.27 14.02
CA SER A 89 1.13 3.31 15.04
C SER A 89 0.27 4.54 14.73
N SER A 90 0.06 4.85 13.45
CA SER A 90 -0.85 5.89 12.98
C SER A 90 -2.31 5.44 12.85
N VAL A 91 -2.60 4.15 13.08
CA VAL A 91 -3.94 3.55 12.96
C VAL A 91 -4.53 3.68 11.54
N ILE A 92 -3.68 3.87 10.52
CA ILE A 92 -4.10 3.86 9.11
C ILE A 92 -4.53 2.45 8.70
N VAL A 93 -3.80 1.44 9.15
CA VAL A 93 -4.19 0.03 9.00
C VAL A 93 -4.51 -0.51 10.39
N THR A 94 -5.76 -0.96 10.57
CA THR A 94 -6.20 -1.51 11.85
C THR A 94 -5.52 -2.86 12.13
N PRO A 95 -5.42 -3.28 13.40
CA PRO A 95 -4.89 -4.59 13.75
C PRO A 95 -5.59 -5.75 13.02
N ASP A 96 -6.93 -5.67 12.88
CA ASP A 96 -7.72 -6.64 12.11
C ASP A 96 -7.27 -6.74 10.64
N GLN A 97 -7.10 -5.59 9.96
CA GLN A 97 -6.66 -5.58 8.57
C GLN A 97 -5.22 -6.09 8.42
N MET A 98 -4.33 -5.75 9.36
CA MET A 98 -2.97 -6.31 9.41
C MET A 98 -3.02 -7.84 9.53
N THR A 99 -3.78 -8.37 10.50
CA THR A 99 -3.91 -9.81 10.73
C THR A 99 -4.48 -10.51 9.51
N ARG A 100 -5.57 -10.00 8.92
CA ARG A 100 -6.18 -10.60 7.73
C ARG A 100 -5.23 -10.67 6.54
N GLY A 101 -4.43 -9.62 6.30
CA GLY A 101 -3.44 -9.62 5.21
C GLY A 101 -2.31 -10.64 5.42
N THR A 102 -1.84 -10.80 6.67
CA THR A 102 -0.80 -11.80 6.98
C THR A 102 -1.29 -13.25 6.94
N GLN A 103 -2.54 -13.50 7.33
CA GLN A 103 -3.11 -14.86 7.37
C GLN A 103 -3.24 -15.50 5.99
N THR A 104 -3.37 -14.72 4.93
CA THR A 104 -3.45 -15.23 3.55
C THR A 104 -2.14 -15.84 3.05
N ILE A 105 -1.00 -15.55 3.71
CA ILE A 105 0.34 -16.00 3.27
C ILE A 105 0.78 -17.29 3.98
N CYS A 106 0.27 -17.56 5.18
CA CYS A 106 0.60 -18.79 5.91
C CYS A 106 -0.26 -19.97 5.43
N PHE A 107 0.34 -20.83 4.61
CA PHE A 107 -0.15 -22.20 4.34
C PHE A 107 0.21 -23.15 5.47
#